data_AF-A0A9D1NKL0-F1
#
_entry.id   AF-A0A9D1NKL0-F1
#
_cell.length_a   1.000
_cell.length_b   1.000
_cell.length_c   1.000
_cell.angle_alpha   90.00
_cell.angle_beta   90.00
_cell.angle_gamma   90.00
#
_symmetry.space_group_name_H-M   'P 1'
#
loop_
_entity.id
_entity.type
_entity.pdbx_description
1 polymer ?
#
loop_
_entity_poly.entity_id
_entity_poly.type
_entity_poly.pdbx_seq_one_letter_code
_entity_poly.pdbx_strand_id
1 'polypeptide(L)'
;MAGKRRRKISARRLNLRRLVVCACLLGAAALAVKTAHRFGDAETRETIERGTAFAIDALRECPATPDEMVFLLDAFAHELDFVRGNAVDAGELDATGLTLGGVPESARRLDFLKNKGYVVGYDDARGNPAWVAYKVFPPPSFETGARPDFETDGRTRARVSPEDYAHSGFDRGHMAPNQAMGACYGTEGQRESFLMSNIVPQLHAVNAGVWKDLEQRILKRYTRLCGAVWVVCGPLYRDDARRTRKLNGKVSVPDAFFLVIADRDEERGNAVRALAFVIPHAADADGNAKEYLVPVREIERLSGLNFFPDLERAAQDALELPAAKTVW
;
A
#
# COMPACT_ATOMS: atom_id res chain seq x y z
N MET A 1 -15.08 -31.67 -32.77
CA MET A 1 -14.59 -31.66 -31.37
C MET A 1 -13.08 -31.91 -31.19
N ALA A 2 -12.39 -32.61 -32.09
CA ALA A 2 -10.97 -32.95 -31.96
C ALA A 2 -9.98 -31.75 -31.96
N GLY A 3 -10.30 -30.68 -32.71
CA GLY A 3 -9.46 -29.47 -32.78
C GLY A 3 -9.40 -28.65 -31.48
N LYS A 4 -10.52 -28.55 -30.75
CA LYS A 4 -10.58 -27.89 -29.42
C LYS A 4 -9.80 -28.69 -28.36
N ARG A 5 -9.82 -30.03 -28.42
CA ARG A 5 -9.06 -30.92 -27.52
C ARG A 5 -7.55 -30.84 -27.78
N ARG A 6 -7.10 -30.84 -29.05
CA ARG A 6 -5.67 -30.69 -29.41
C ARG A 6 -5.11 -29.31 -29.02
N ARG A 7 -5.87 -28.22 -29.21
CA ARG A 7 -5.47 -26.87 -28.75
C ARG A 7 -5.33 -26.80 -27.21
N LYS A 8 -6.26 -27.37 -26.44
CA LYS A 8 -6.17 -27.43 -24.97
C LYS A 8 -4.96 -28.24 -24.47
N ILE A 9 -4.62 -29.36 -25.12
CA ILE A 9 -3.46 -30.19 -24.76
C ILE A 9 -2.14 -29.48 -25.10
N SER A 10 -2.07 -28.80 -26.25
CA SER A 10 -0.90 -28.00 -26.66
C SER A 10 -0.63 -26.83 -25.69
N ALA A 11 -1.68 -26.08 -25.34
CA ALA A 11 -1.58 -24.98 -24.36
C ALA A 11 -1.15 -25.48 -22.97
N ARG A 12 -1.69 -26.62 -22.50
CA ARG A 12 -1.26 -27.25 -21.24
C ARG A 12 0.19 -27.69 -21.24
N ARG A 13 0.70 -28.26 -22.34
CA ARG A 13 2.12 -28.65 -22.47
C ARG A 13 3.06 -27.45 -22.55
N LEU A 14 2.63 -26.36 -23.19
CA LEU A 14 3.39 -25.11 -23.24
C LEU A 14 3.49 -24.46 -21.85
N ASN A 15 2.38 -24.46 -21.09
CA ASN A 15 2.37 -23.98 -19.70
C ASN A 15 3.25 -24.83 -18.79
N LEU A 16 3.24 -26.16 -18.94
CA LEU A 16 4.10 -27.04 -18.14
C LEU A 16 5.59 -26.80 -18.40
N ARG A 17 6.00 -26.64 -19.66
CA ARG A 17 7.41 -26.35 -19.99
C ARG A 17 7.86 -25.01 -19.40
N ARG A 18 7.02 -23.98 -19.51
CA ARG A 18 7.31 -22.65 -18.92
C ARG A 18 7.43 -22.73 -17.40
N LEU A 19 6.52 -23.47 -16.76
CA LEU A 19 6.53 -23.68 -15.32
C LEU A 19 7.82 -24.39 -14.86
N VAL A 20 8.26 -25.44 -15.56
CA VAL A 20 9.53 -26.12 -15.26
C VAL A 20 10.73 -25.18 -15.41
N VAL A 21 10.79 -24.39 -16.49
CA VAL A 21 11.89 -23.43 -16.69
C VAL A 21 11.91 -22.38 -15.58
N CYS A 22 10.77 -21.80 -15.22
CA CYS A 22 10.69 -20.82 -14.13
C CYS A 22 11.09 -21.44 -12.79
N ALA A 23 10.67 -22.67 -12.50
CA ALA A 23 11.05 -23.38 -11.29
C ALA A 23 12.56 -23.68 -11.23
N CYS A 24 13.19 -24.05 -12.36
CA CYS A 24 14.64 -24.24 -12.42
C CYS A 24 15.41 -22.92 -12.17
N LEU A 25 14.95 -21.81 -12.76
CA LEU A 25 15.55 -20.49 -12.54
C LEU A 25 15.44 -20.06 -11.07
N LEU A 26 14.27 -20.26 -10.45
CA LEU A 26 14.07 -20.03 -9.02
C LEU A 26 15.00 -20.90 -8.17
N GLY A 27 15.14 -22.19 -8.49
CA GLY A 27 16.04 -23.09 -7.78
C GLY A 27 17.50 -22.67 -7.86
N ALA A 28 17.95 -22.21 -9.03
CA ALA A 28 19.29 -21.68 -9.23
C ALA A 28 19.52 -20.38 -8.43
N ALA A 29 18.54 -19.47 -8.44
CA ALA A 29 18.59 -18.25 -7.66
C ALA A 29 18.64 -18.53 -6.15
N ALA A 30 17.82 -19.44 -5.65
CA ALA A 30 17.83 -19.87 -4.25
C ALA A 30 19.17 -20.48 -3.84
N LEU A 31 19.81 -21.27 -4.71
CA LEU A 31 21.15 -21.80 -4.45
C LEU A 31 22.21 -20.69 -4.41
N ALA A 32 22.13 -19.72 -5.32
CA ALA A 32 23.06 -18.58 -5.35
C ALA A 32 22.95 -17.74 -4.06
N VAL A 33 21.73 -17.39 -3.64
CA VAL A 33 21.47 -16.65 -2.40
C VAL A 33 21.99 -17.43 -1.18
N LYS A 34 21.67 -18.72 -1.07
CA LYS A 34 22.18 -19.56 0.04
C LYS A 34 23.70 -19.65 0.07
N THR A 35 24.34 -19.73 -1.09
CA THR A 35 25.80 -19.77 -1.22
C THR A 35 26.42 -18.43 -0.78
N ALA A 36 25.81 -17.31 -1.18
CA ALA A 36 26.22 -15.97 -0.77
C ALA A 36 26.12 -15.77 0.74
N HIS A 37 25.03 -16.22 1.37
CA HIS A 37 24.87 -16.14 2.83
C HIS A 37 25.87 -17.01 3.59
N ARG A 38 26.25 -18.16 3.02
CA ARG A 38 27.19 -19.09 3.66
C ARG A 38 28.66 -18.66 3.52
N PHE A 39 29.04 -18.08 2.39
CA PHE A 39 30.44 -17.86 2.04
C PHE A 39 30.80 -16.42 1.63
N GLY A 40 29.80 -15.61 1.24
CA GLY A 40 30.01 -14.23 0.81
C GLY A 40 30.06 -13.25 1.98
N ASP A 41 30.73 -12.13 1.75
CA ASP A 41 30.67 -10.93 2.59
C ASP A 41 29.34 -10.17 2.41
N ALA A 42 29.15 -9.09 3.16
CA ALA A 42 27.92 -8.30 3.14
C ALA A 42 27.62 -7.70 1.76
N GLU A 43 28.65 -7.20 1.07
CA GLU A 43 28.51 -6.60 -0.26
C GLU A 43 28.11 -7.64 -1.32
N THR A 44 28.72 -8.83 -1.26
CA THR A 44 28.41 -9.96 -2.12
C THR A 44 26.97 -10.43 -1.92
N ARG A 45 26.53 -10.57 -0.67
CA ARG A 45 25.15 -10.96 -0.32
C ARG A 45 24.16 -9.96 -0.89
N GLU A 46 24.34 -8.68 -0.61
CA GLU A 46 23.46 -7.63 -1.11
C GLU A 46 23.41 -7.59 -2.64
N THR A 47 24.55 -7.74 -3.32
CA THR A 47 24.61 -7.74 -4.78
C THR A 47 23.84 -8.91 -5.39
N ILE A 48 23.99 -10.11 -4.82
CA ILE A 48 23.30 -11.31 -5.29
C ILE A 48 21.80 -11.22 -5.02
N GLU A 49 21.39 -10.77 -3.84
CA GLU A 49 19.97 -10.59 -3.52
C GLU A 49 19.32 -9.51 -4.37
N ARG A 50 19.98 -8.37 -4.58
CA ARG A 50 19.47 -7.30 -5.47
C ARG A 50 19.28 -7.82 -6.89
N GLY A 51 20.27 -8.53 -7.44
CA GLY A 51 20.17 -9.14 -8.76
C GLY A 51 19.04 -10.18 -8.84
N THR A 52 18.86 -10.95 -7.77
CA THR A 52 17.78 -11.93 -7.66
C THR A 52 16.41 -11.26 -7.60
N ALA A 53 16.23 -10.22 -6.78
CA ALA A 53 15.00 -9.46 -6.68
C ALA A 53 14.62 -8.85 -8.04
N PHE A 54 15.59 -8.24 -8.75
CA PHE A 54 15.37 -7.69 -10.08
C PHE A 54 14.90 -8.75 -11.09
N ALA A 55 15.52 -9.93 -11.08
CA ALA A 55 15.12 -11.04 -11.95
C ALA A 55 13.71 -11.54 -11.61
N ILE A 56 13.37 -11.60 -10.32
CA ILE A 56 12.03 -11.97 -9.84
C ILE A 56 11.00 -10.96 -10.33
N ASP A 57 11.25 -9.66 -10.21
CA ASP A 57 10.32 -8.62 -10.67
C ASP A 57 10.02 -8.75 -12.17
N ALA A 58 11.07 -8.95 -12.99
CA ALA A 58 10.91 -9.13 -14.43
C ALA A 58 10.08 -10.37 -14.78
N LEU A 59 10.25 -11.46 -14.04
CA LEU A 59 9.43 -12.66 -14.21
C LEU A 59 8.00 -12.44 -13.74
N ARG A 60 7.80 -11.76 -12.60
CA ARG A 60 6.49 -11.47 -12.01
C ARG A 60 5.64 -10.60 -12.92
N GLU A 61 6.25 -9.59 -13.54
CA GLU A 61 5.56 -8.61 -14.41
C GLU A 61 5.36 -9.12 -15.84
N CYS A 62 5.94 -10.26 -16.18
CA CYS A 62 5.76 -10.89 -17.48
C CYS A 62 4.34 -11.51 -17.58
N PRO A 63 3.48 -11.08 -18.53
CA PRO A 63 2.12 -11.62 -18.69
C PRO A 63 2.08 -13.12 -19.05
N ALA A 64 3.23 -13.69 -19.43
CA ALA A 64 3.37 -15.10 -19.77
C ALA A 64 3.68 -16.00 -18.56
N THR A 65 3.95 -15.41 -17.39
CA THR A 65 4.28 -16.14 -16.17
C THR A 65 2.99 -16.71 -15.56
N PRO A 66 2.93 -18.02 -15.27
CA PRO A 66 1.75 -18.62 -14.61
C PRO A 66 1.51 -18.03 -13.22
N ASP A 67 0.25 -17.87 -12.82
CA ASP A 67 -0.13 -17.33 -11.50
C ASP A 67 0.49 -18.12 -10.34
N GLU A 68 0.58 -19.45 -10.47
CA GLU A 68 1.21 -20.30 -9.46
C GLU A 68 2.71 -20.00 -9.32
N MET A 69 3.36 -19.59 -10.41
CA MET A 69 4.77 -19.18 -10.38
C MET A 69 4.95 -17.77 -9.82
N VAL A 70 4.04 -16.84 -10.11
CA VAL A 70 4.02 -15.50 -9.49
C VAL A 70 3.98 -15.63 -7.98
N PHE A 71 3.16 -16.54 -7.45
CA PHE A 71 3.11 -16.80 -6.01
C PHE A 71 4.45 -17.31 -5.45
N LEU A 72 5.10 -18.28 -6.10
CA LEU A 72 6.40 -18.80 -5.65
C LEU A 72 7.51 -17.74 -5.73
N LEU A 73 7.46 -16.91 -6.77
CA LEU A 73 8.36 -15.77 -6.96
C LEU A 73 8.20 -14.76 -5.83
N ASP A 74 6.96 -14.43 -5.47
CA ASP A 74 6.64 -13.50 -4.39
C ASP A 74 7.11 -14.02 -3.04
N ALA A 75 6.81 -15.28 -2.73
CA ALA A 75 7.27 -15.93 -1.50
C ALA A 75 8.80 -15.92 -1.42
N PHE A 76 9.50 -16.26 -2.52
CA PHE A 76 10.95 -16.26 -2.51
C PHE A 76 11.57 -14.86 -2.42
N ALA A 77 10.99 -13.85 -3.08
CA ALA A 77 11.43 -12.46 -2.93
C ALA A 77 11.31 -11.98 -1.49
N HIS A 78 10.24 -12.37 -0.80
CA HIS A 78 9.98 -12.00 0.59
C HIS A 78 11.03 -12.52 1.58
N GLU A 79 11.74 -13.60 1.24
CA GLU A 79 12.83 -14.16 2.05
C GLU A 79 14.14 -13.37 1.93
N LEU A 80 14.30 -12.54 0.90
CA LEU A 80 15.55 -11.82 0.66
C LEU A 80 15.69 -10.65 1.64
N ASP A 81 16.83 -10.56 2.34
CA ASP A 81 17.10 -9.46 3.27
C ASP A 81 17.02 -8.09 2.57
N PHE A 82 17.41 -8.02 1.30
CA PHE A 82 17.28 -6.87 0.42
C PHE A 82 15.83 -6.37 0.27
N VAL A 83 14.86 -7.29 0.24
CA VAL A 83 13.42 -6.98 0.11
C VAL A 83 12.78 -6.73 1.47
N ARG A 84 13.16 -7.51 2.50
CA ARG A 84 12.64 -7.35 3.87
C ARG A 84 13.02 -6.01 4.49
N GLY A 85 14.21 -5.50 4.16
CA GLY A 85 14.70 -4.23 4.67
C GLY A 85 14.88 -4.21 6.20
N ASN A 86 14.79 -3.01 6.76
CA ASN A 86 14.96 -2.78 8.20
C ASN A 86 13.69 -3.13 8.96
N ALA A 87 13.85 -3.73 10.14
CA ALA A 87 12.77 -4.02 11.06
C ALA A 87 13.17 -3.65 12.49
N VAL A 88 12.21 -3.23 13.30
CA VAL A 88 12.39 -2.81 14.70
C VAL A 88 11.32 -3.42 15.59
N ASP A 89 11.60 -3.65 16.87
CA ASP A 89 10.56 -4.04 17.81
C ASP A 89 9.59 -2.87 18.04
N ALA A 90 8.29 -3.14 17.99
CA ALA A 90 7.25 -2.12 17.97
C ALA A 90 6.11 -2.32 18.96
N GLY A 91 6.29 -3.18 19.98
CA GLY A 91 5.29 -3.36 21.03
C GLY A 91 3.94 -3.86 20.50
N GLU A 92 2.85 -3.58 21.20
CA GLU A 92 1.50 -4.10 20.88
C GLU A 92 0.68 -3.16 19.96
N LEU A 93 -0.53 -3.59 19.58
CA LEU A 93 -1.45 -2.79 18.77
C LEU A 93 -2.17 -1.74 19.64
N ASP A 94 -2.61 -0.65 19.01
CA ASP A 94 -3.44 0.35 19.69
C ASP A 94 -4.84 -0.21 20.06
N ALA A 95 -5.59 0.56 20.87
CA ALA A 95 -6.94 0.19 21.30
C ALA A 95 -7.96 0.02 20.15
N THR A 96 -7.67 0.55 18.95
CA THR A 96 -8.53 0.39 17.77
C THR A 96 -8.22 -0.89 17.00
N GLY A 97 -7.00 -1.40 17.11
CA GLY A 97 -6.45 -2.49 16.31
C GLY A 97 -6.21 -2.13 14.84
N LEU A 98 -6.41 -0.86 14.46
CA LEU A 98 -6.35 -0.37 13.08
C LEU A 98 -5.04 0.38 12.76
N THR A 99 -4.23 0.67 13.78
CA THR A 99 -2.88 1.22 13.62
C THR A 99 -1.83 0.28 14.23
N LEU A 100 -0.58 0.50 13.87
CA LEU A 100 0.59 -0.21 14.37
C LEU A 100 1.61 0.84 14.80
N GLY A 101 2.05 0.79 16.05
CA GLY A 101 2.89 1.83 16.65
C GLY A 101 2.14 3.12 17.03
N GLY A 102 0.80 3.09 17.09
CA GLY A 102 -0.01 4.21 17.57
C GLY A 102 -0.68 5.02 16.46
N VAL A 103 -1.63 5.86 16.88
CA VAL A 103 -2.37 6.76 15.98
C VAL A 103 -1.45 7.91 15.55
N PRO A 104 -1.36 8.26 14.25
CA PRO A 104 -0.51 9.36 13.80
C PRO A 104 -0.81 10.67 14.55
N GLU A 105 0.20 11.23 15.20
CA GLU A 105 0.03 12.50 15.92
C GLU A 105 0.14 13.67 14.94
N SER A 106 -0.52 14.78 15.26
CA SER A 106 -0.42 16.01 14.50
C SER A 106 -0.39 17.20 15.46
N ALA A 107 0.45 18.18 15.16
CA ALA A 107 0.38 19.48 15.84
C ALA A 107 -0.91 20.25 15.50
N ARG A 108 -1.56 19.91 14.38
CA ARG A 108 -2.83 20.50 13.96
C ARG A 108 -3.98 19.77 14.63
N ARG A 109 -5.01 20.50 15.04
CA ARG A 109 -6.23 19.90 15.54
C ARG A 109 -6.97 19.20 14.39
N LEU A 110 -7.17 17.89 14.55
CA LEU A 110 -7.92 17.03 13.64
C LEU A 110 -9.13 16.46 14.37
N ASP A 111 -10.24 16.27 13.65
CA ASP A 111 -11.40 15.58 14.18
C ASP A 111 -11.22 14.06 13.97
N PHE A 112 -11.18 13.30 15.06
CA PHE A 112 -10.97 11.85 15.01
C PHE A 112 -12.29 11.12 14.73
N LEU A 113 -12.39 10.43 13.60
CA LEU A 113 -13.58 9.68 13.19
C LEU A 113 -13.25 8.20 13.15
N LYS A 114 -14.01 7.39 13.89
CA LYS A 114 -13.89 5.93 13.89
C LYS A 114 -14.96 5.31 13.01
N ASN A 115 -14.54 4.44 12.10
CA ASN A 115 -15.38 3.56 11.28
C ASN A 115 -15.00 2.11 11.58
N LYS A 116 -15.71 1.14 11.00
CA LYS A 116 -15.50 -0.29 11.22
C LYS A 116 -14.13 -0.78 10.77
N GLY A 117 -13.71 -0.38 9.57
CA GLY A 117 -12.47 -0.85 8.94
C GLY A 117 -11.31 0.13 8.94
N TYR A 118 -11.57 1.38 9.35
CA TYR A 118 -10.59 2.46 9.28
C TYR A 118 -10.91 3.60 10.26
N VAL A 119 -9.90 4.39 10.59
CA VAL A 119 -10.00 5.63 11.39
C VAL A 119 -9.47 6.81 10.58
N VAL A 120 -9.97 8.00 10.85
CA VAL A 120 -9.65 9.22 10.11
C VAL A 120 -9.24 10.33 11.06
N GLY A 121 -8.11 10.98 10.80
CA GLY A 121 -7.80 12.30 11.32
C GLY A 121 -8.27 13.36 10.32
N TYR A 122 -9.46 13.92 10.53
CA TYR A 122 -10.10 14.80 9.54
C TYR A 122 -9.71 16.27 9.71
N ASP A 123 -9.35 16.92 8.61
CA ASP A 123 -9.02 18.35 8.56
C ASP A 123 -10.18 19.13 7.93
N ASP A 124 -11.09 19.59 8.78
CA ASP A 124 -12.26 20.38 8.38
C ASP A 124 -11.90 21.65 7.59
N ALA A 125 -10.74 22.26 7.84
CA ALA A 125 -10.33 23.47 7.11
C ALA A 125 -9.97 23.18 5.65
N ARG A 126 -9.52 21.95 5.39
CA ARG A 126 -9.20 21.46 4.04
C ARG A 126 -10.36 20.73 3.37
N GLY A 127 -11.35 20.26 4.14
CA GLY A 127 -12.43 19.41 3.64
C GLY A 127 -11.93 18.02 3.23
N ASN A 128 -10.83 17.54 3.81
CA ASN A 128 -10.21 16.26 3.51
C ASN A 128 -9.71 15.59 4.79
N PRO A 129 -9.50 14.26 4.80
CA PRO A 129 -8.64 13.64 5.81
C PRO A 129 -7.22 14.22 5.72
N ALA A 130 -6.59 14.48 6.87
CA ALA A 130 -5.13 14.67 6.92
C ALA A 130 -4.42 13.32 6.85
N TRP A 131 -5.04 12.28 7.43
CA TRP A 131 -4.64 10.90 7.30
C TRP A 131 -5.85 9.97 7.50
N VAL A 132 -5.76 8.78 6.93
CA VAL A 132 -6.65 7.65 7.15
C VAL A 132 -5.79 6.44 7.48
N ALA A 133 -6.12 5.73 8.56
CA ALA A 133 -5.42 4.52 8.96
C ALA A 133 -6.35 3.31 8.95
N TYR A 134 -5.88 2.20 8.41
CA TYR A 134 -6.65 0.97 8.30
C TYR A 134 -5.76 -0.27 8.33
N LYS A 135 -6.35 -1.39 8.73
CA LYS A 135 -5.72 -2.71 8.69
C LYS A 135 -6.34 -3.53 7.56
N VAL A 136 -5.52 -4.24 6.80
CA VAL A 136 -5.94 -5.22 5.81
C VAL A 136 -5.38 -6.58 6.21
N PHE A 137 -6.14 -7.63 6.02
CA PHE A 137 -5.74 -9.01 6.30
C PHE A 137 -6.26 -9.93 5.20
N PRO A 138 -5.80 -11.19 5.10
CA PRO A 138 -6.23 -12.09 4.04
C PRO A 138 -7.75 -12.32 4.17
N PRO A 139 -8.56 -11.85 3.21
CA PRO A 139 -10.00 -11.98 3.34
C PRO A 139 -10.42 -13.41 2.95
N PRO A 140 -11.55 -13.91 3.47
CA PRO A 140 -12.10 -15.20 3.06
C PRO A 140 -12.54 -15.20 1.58
N SER A 141 -12.88 -14.03 1.03
CA SER A 141 -13.19 -13.80 -0.37
C SER A 141 -12.80 -12.39 -0.79
N PHE A 142 -12.38 -12.22 -2.05
CA PHE A 142 -12.15 -10.90 -2.65
C PHE A 142 -13.41 -10.29 -3.26
N GLU A 143 -14.51 -11.05 -3.28
CA GLU A 143 -15.81 -10.58 -3.76
C GLU A 143 -16.46 -9.66 -2.72
N THR A 144 -16.98 -8.54 -3.18
CA THR A 144 -17.69 -7.57 -2.36
C THR A 144 -19.12 -7.39 -2.87
N GLY A 145 -19.99 -6.87 -2.00
CA GLY A 145 -21.36 -6.55 -2.38
C GLY A 145 -21.46 -5.43 -3.42
N ALA A 146 -22.71 -5.08 -3.75
CA ALA A 146 -23.01 -3.98 -4.65
C ALA A 146 -22.34 -2.69 -4.17
N ARG A 147 -21.77 -1.94 -5.12
CA ARG A 147 -21.08 -0.69 -4.86
C ARG A 147 -22.07 0.33 -4.25
N PRO A 148 -21.78 0.89 -3.05
CA PRO A 148 -22.58 1.97 -2.46
C PRO A 148 -22.46 3.29 -3.24
N ASP A 149 -23.41 4.19 -2.98
CA ASP A 149 -23.31 5.59 -3.38
C ASP A 149 -22.50 6.39 -2.35
N PHE A 150 -21.89 7.49 -2.80
CA PHE A 150 -21.16 8.40 -1.92
C PHE A 150 -22.12 9.18 -1.01
N GLU A 151 -21.76 9.31 0.26
CA GLU A 151 -22.60 9.95 1.29
C GLU A 151 -21.81 11.03 2.03
N THR A 152 -22.46 12.17 2.29
CA THR A 152 -21.88 13.24 3.12
C THR A 152 -21.72 12.73 4.55
N ASP A 153 -20.53 12.89 5.15
CA ASP A 153 -20.34 12.51 6.55
C ASP A 153 -20.92 13.56 7.50
N GLY A 154 -22.00 13.20 8.20
CA GLY A 154 -22.68 14.05 9.19
C GLY A 154 -21.85 14.35 10.46
N ARG A 155 -20.65 13.80 10.60
CA ARG A 155 -19.75 14.08 11.73
C ARG A 155 -18.83 15.28 11.48
N THR A 156 -18.57 15.67 10.22
CA THR A 156 -17.60 16.72 9.85
C THR A 156 -18.24 18.10 9.70
N ARG A 157 -17.61 19.19 10.17
CA ARG A 157 -18.20 20.54 10.01
C ARG A 157 -18.26 20.99 8.55
N ALA A 158 -17.28 20.58 7.74
CA ALA A 158 -17.19 20.92 6.33
C ALA A 158 -18.34 20.37 5.49
N ARG A 159 -18.98 19.26 5.92
CA ARG A 159 -20.12 18.62 5.25
C ARG A 159 -19.89 18.48 3.73
N VAL A 160 -18.70 18.01 3.34
CA VAL A 160 -18.35 17.82 1.93
C VAL A 160 -19.30 16.80 1.33
N SER A 161 -19.95 17.17 0.23
CA SER A 161 -20.90 16.32 -0.47
C SER A 161 -20.35 15.84 -1.82
N PRO A 162 -20.92 14.76 -2.40
CA PRO A 162 -20.52 14.29 -3.72
C PRO A 162 -20.64 15.36 -4.81
N GLU A 163 -21.57 16.31 -4.67
CA GLU A 163 -21.82 17.41 -5.59
C GLU A 163 -20.67 18.43 -5.61
N ASP A 164 -19.91 18.58 -4.52
CA ASP A 164 -18.73 19.45 -4.49
C ASP A 164 -17.65 19.01 -5.49
N TYR A 165 -17.70 17.76 -5.95
CA TYR A 165 -16.80 17.18 -6.97
C TYR A 165 -17.37 17.24 -8.39
N ALA A 166 -18.65 17.59 -8.57
CA ALA A 166 -19.31 17.57 -9.88
C ALA A 166 -18.59 18.51 -10.86
N HIS A 167 -18.32 18.02 -12.07
CA HIS A 167 -17.63 18.76 -13.14
C HIS A 167 -16.26 19.35 -12.76
N SER A 168 -15.63 18.84 -11.69
CA SER A 168 -14.36 19.38 -11.19
C SER A 168 -13.12 18.96 -11.99
N GLY A 169 -13.24 17.84 -12.73
CA GLY A 169 -12.11 17.15 -13.38
C GLY A 169 -11.35 16.18 -12.45
N PHE A 170 -11.81 16.00 -11.20
CA PHE A 170 -11.23 15.05 -10.25
C PHE A 170 -12.18 13.91 -9.94
N ASP A 171 -11.60 12.73 -9.76
CA ASP A 171 -12.27 11.58 -9.20
C ASP A 171 -12.48 11.75 -7.69
N ARG A 172 -13.47 11.03 -7.17
CA ARG A 172 -13.69 10.81 -5.73
C ARG A 172 -12.76 9.68 -5.27
N GLY A 173 -11.50 10.02 -5.06
CA GLY A 173 -10.42 9.10 -4.70
C GLY A 173 -10.55 8.62 -3.26
N HIS A 174 -10.50 7.31 -3.05
CA HIS A 174 -10.60 6.71 -1.71
C HIS A 174 -9.24 6.73 -1.01
N MET A 175 -9.22 7.01 0.29
CA MET A 175 -8.04 6.77 1.13
C MET A 175 -8.08 5.33 1.69
N ALA A 176 -9.13 4.95 2.44
CA ALA A 176 -9.44 3.56 2.75
C ALA A 176 -10.20 2.92 1.57
N PRO A 177 -9.64 1.89 0.90
CA PRO A 177 -10.16 1.42 -0.38
C PRO A 177 -11.41 0.55 -0.24
N ASN A 178 -12.42 0.83 -1.05
CA ASN A 178 -13.70 0.10 -1.12
C ASN A 178 -13.52 -1.43 -1.10
N GLN A 179 -12.66 -1.98 -1.97
CA GLN A 179 -12.51 -3.42 -2.09
C GLN A 179 -11.91 -4.04 -0.82
N ALA A 180 -10.88 -3.43 -0.22
CA ALA A 180 -10.29 -3.97 1.00
C ALA A 180 -11.27 -3.86 2.18
N MET A 181 -11.99 -2.73 2.28
CA MET A 181 -12.97 -2.52 3.33
C MET A 181 -14.13 -3.52 3.24
N GLY A 182 -14.64 -3.79 2.03
CA GLY A 182 -15.67 -4.80 1.82
C GLY A 182 -15.19 -6.24 2.07
N ALA A 183 -13.99 -6.58 1.60
CA ALA A 183 -13.45 -7.93 1.73
C ALA A 183 -13.06 -8.29 3.18
N CYS A 184 -12.52 -7.32 3.93
CA CYS A 184 -12.05 -7.54 5.31
C CYS A 184 -13.17 -7.31 6.36
N TYR A 185 -14.04 -6.31 6.14
CA TYR A 185 -14.98 -5.84 7.17
C TYR A 185 -16.47 -5.97 6.78
N GLY A 186 -16.73 -6.56 5.61
CA GLY A 186 -18.07 -6.82 5.08
C GLY A 186 -18.78 -5.55 4.59
N THR A 187 -20.09 -5.69 4.35
CA THR A 187 -20.93 -4.63 3.74
C THR A 187 -20.90 -3.31 4.50
N GLU A 188 -20.78 -3.34 5.82
CA GLU A 188 -20.72 -2.13 6.64
C GLU A 188 -19.42 -1.36 6.41
N GLY A 189 -18.26 -2.02 6.45
CA GLY A 189 -16.98 -1.37 6.15
C GLY A 189 -16.94 -0.87 4.70
N GLN A 190 -17.54 -1.63 3.78
CA GLN A 190 -17.71 -1.20 2.39
C GLN A 190 -18.55 0.08 2.29
N ARG A 191 -19.69 0.15 2.97
CA ARG A 191 -20.55 1.35 2.97
C ARG A 191 -19.82 2.55 3.54
N GLU A 192 -19.13 2.37 4.68
CA GLU A 192 -18.42 3.47 5.32
C GLU A 192 -17.26 4.00 4.47
N SER A 193 -16.65 3.20 3.59
CA SER A 193 -15.59 3.71 2.70
C SER A 193 -16.08 4.76 1.70
N PHE A 194 -17.40 4.87 1.49
CA PHE A 194 -18.04 5.85 0.61
C PHE A 194 -18.44 7.16 1.33
N LEU A 195 -18.16 7.28 2.63
CA LEU A 195 -18.30 8.54 3.34
C LEU A 195 -17.30 9.56 2.81
N MET A 196 -17.76 10.78 2.53
CA MET A 196 -16.91 11.84 1.97
C MET A 196 -15.75 12.26 2.88
N SER A 197 -15.76 11.88 4.16
CA SER A 197 -14.62 12.04 5.08
C SER A 197 -13.41 11.15 4.74
N ASN A 198 -13.61 10.14 3.89
CA ASN A 198 -12.58 9.23 3.35
C ASN A 198 -12.15 9.58 1.91
N ILE A 199 -12.73 10.64 1.34
CA ILE A 199 -12.60 10.94 -0.09
C ILE A 199 -11.77 12.20 -0.30
N VAL A 200 -10.83 12.12 -1.25
CA VAL A 200 -9.94 13.22 -1.64
C VAL A 200 -9.99 13.42 -3.16
N PRO A 201 -9.88 14.66 -3.68
CA PRO A 201 -9.78 14.90 -5.12
C PRO A 201 -8.52 14.24 -5.69
N GLN A 202 -8.71 13.29 -6.61
CA GLN A 202 -7.63 12.60 -7.31
C GLN A 202 -7.76 12.78 -8.83
N LEU A 203 -6.65 13.05 -9.52
CA LEU A 203 -6.60 12.96 -10.97
C LEU A 203 -6.81 11.50 -11.38
N HIS A 204 -7.55 11.30 -12.46
CA HIS A 204 -7.92 9.97 -12.93
C HIS A 204 -6.69 9.06 -13.17
N ALA A 205 -5.62 9.62 -13.72
CA ALA A 205 -4.36 8.90 -13.97
C ALA A 205 -3.78 8.29 -12.68
N VAL A 206 -3.80 9.03 -11.57
CA VAL A 206 -3.33 8.53 -10.27
C VAL A 206 -4.33 7.54 -9.68
N ASN A 207 -5.62 7.92 -9.59
CA ASN A 207 -6.67 7.11 -8.98
C ASN A 207 -6.85 5.74 -9.66
N ALA A 208 -6.84 5.70 -10.99
CA ALA A 208 -7.02 4.47 -11.75
C ALA A 208 -5.70 3.74 -12.09
N GLY A 209 -4.56 4.42 -11.92
CA GLY A 209 -3.21 3.92 -12.18
C GLY A 209 -2.49 3.50 -10.91
N VAL A 210 -1.34 4.12 -10.62
CA VAL A 210 -0.42 3.72 -9.54
C VAL A 210 -1.07 3.61 -8.15
N TRP A 211 -2.05 4.46 -7.81
CA TRP A 211 -2.74 4.37 -6.52
C TRP A 211 -3.53 3.07 -6.39
N LYS A 212 -4.34 2.75 -7.41
CA LYS A 212 -5.08 1.50 -7.48
C LYS A 212 -4.15 0.29 -7.53
N ASP A 213 -3.03 0.37 -8.24
CA ASP A 213 -2.05 -0.73 -8.26
C ASP A 213 -1.53 -1.03 -6.84
N LEU A 214 -1.15 0.00 -6.08
CA LEU A 214 -0.76 -0.16 -4.67
C LEU A 214 -1.88 -0.73 -3.80
N GLU A 215 -3.12 -0.25 -3.94
CA GLU A 215 -4.28 -0.81 -3.22
C GLU A 215 -4.45 -2.32 -3.51
N GLN A 216 -4.29 -2.72 -4.78
CA GLN A 216 -4.37 -4.12 -5.19
C GLN A 216 -3.21 -4.95 -4.66
N ARG A 217 -1.98 -4.42 -4.66
CA ARG A 217 -0.80 -5.09 -4.08
C ARG A 217 -0.99 -5.32 -2.59
N ILE A 218 -1.45 -4.31 -1.85
CA ILE A 218 -1.73 -4.43 -0.42
C ILE A 218 -2.73 -5.56 -0.19
N LEU A 219 -3.88 -5.52 -0.86
CA LEU A 219 -4.97 -6.47 -0.61
C LEU A 219 -4.66 -7.90 -1.08
N LYS A 220 -4.02 -8.07 -2.24
CA LYS A 220 -3.89 -9.38 -2.90
C LYS A 220 -2.52 -10.03 -2.74
N ARG A 221 -1.48 -9.23 -2.48
CA ARG A 221 -0.09 -9.71 -2.41
C ARG A 221 0.46 -9.56 -1.01
N TYR A 222 0.47 -8.36 -0.44
CA TYR A 222 1.11 -8.12 0.86
C TYR A 222 0.39 -8.85 1.98
N THR A 223 -0.94 -8.89 1.98
CA THR A 223 -1.67 -9.70 2.98
C THR A 223 -1.34 -11.20 2.89
N ARG A 224 -1.11 -11.73 1.68
CA ARG A 224 -0.74 -13.15 1.53
C ARG A 224 0.66 -13.46 2.04
N LEU A 225 1.58 -12.51 1.92
CA LEU A 225 2.97 -12.67 2.34
C LEU A 225 3.15 -12.38 3.84
N CYS A 226 2.50 -11.33 4.34
CA CYS A 226 2.72 -10.77 5.67
C CYS A 226 1.60 -11.12 6.67
N GLY A 227 0.54 -11.78 6.21
CA GLY A 227 -0.71 -11.87 6.96
C GLY A 227 -1.42 -10.51 7.03
N ALA A 228 -1.30 -9.81 8.15
CA ALA A 228 -1.91 -8.50 8.31
C ALA A 228 -0.96 -7.36 7.94
N VAL A 229 -1.50 -6.33 7.30
CA VAL A 229 -0.78 -5.12 6.90
C VAL A 229 -1.56 -3.90 7.40
N TRP A 230 -0.87 -2.95 7.97
CA TRP A 230 -1.39 -1.67 8.43
C TRP A 230 -0.98 -0.59 7.46
N VAL A 231 -1.91 0.29 7.14
CA VAL A 231 -1.68 1.37 6.18
C VAL A 231 -2.14 2.68 6.80
N VAL A 232 -1.30 3.69 6.70
CA VAL A 232 -1.66 5.09 6.93
C VAL A 232 -1.45 5.85 5.63
N CYS A 233 -2.48 6.52 5.13
CA CYS A 233 -2.38 7.26 3.88
C CYS A 233 -3.08 8.62 3.98
N GLY A 234 -2.75 9.53 3.08
CA GLY A 234 -3.39 10.85 3.07
C GLY A 234 -2.85 11.79 1.99
N PRO A 235 -3.45 12.98 1.87
CA PRO A 235 -3.00 14.01 0.97
C PRO A 235 -1.81 14.81 1.53
N LEU A 236 -0.94 15.27 0.63
CA LEU A 236 0.08 16.26 0.90
C LEU A 236 -0.22 17.56 0.15
N TYR A 237 0.16 18.67 0.76
CA TYR A 237 -0.03 20.01 0.22
C TYR A 237 1.27 20.78 0.34
N ARG A 238 1.54 21.64 -0.64
CA ARG A 238 2.64 22.60 -0.55
C ARG A 238 2.34 23.67 0.51
N ASP A 239 3.39 24.26 1.07
CA ASP A 239 3.30 25.19 2.22
C ASP A 239 2.45 26.45 1.97
N ASP A 240 2.25 26.85 0.70
CA ASP A 240 1.44 28.03 0.38
C ASP A 240 -0.06 27.69 0.28
N ALA A 241 -0.72 27.67 1.44
CA ALA A 241 -2.16 27.43 1.56
C ALA A 241 -3.03 28.42 0.74
N ARG A 242 -2.51 29.59 0.36
CA ARG A 242 -3.25 30.57 -0.48
C ARG A 242 -3.33 30.14 -1.94
N ARG A 243 -2.41 29.27 -2.38
CA ARG A 243 -2.37 28.75 -3.76
C ARG A 243 -3.07 27.41 -3.92
N THR A 244 -3.47 26.76 -2.83
CA THR A 244 -4.19 25.50 -2.90
C THR A 244 -5.56 25.70 -3.56
N ARG A 245 -5.74 25.10 -4.74
CA ARG A 245 -7.03 25.08 -5.44
C ARG A 245 -8.08 24.41 -4.55
N LYS A 246 -9.30 24.96 -4.51
CA LYS A 246 -10.44 24.34 -3.82
C LYS A 246 -11.58 24.02 -4.79
N LEU A 247 -12.15 22.82 -4.68
CA LEU A 247 -13.39 22.46 -5.36
C LEU A 247 -14.56 23.08 -4.59
N ASN A 248 -15.41 23.80 -5.32
CA ASN A 248 -16.57 24.52 -4.77
C ASN A 248 -16.23 25.40 -3.54
N GLY A 249 -14.99 25.90 -3.43
CA GLY A 249 -14.50 26.64 -2.27
C GLY A 249 -14.32 25.83 -0.97
N LYS A 250 -14.67 24.54 -0.95
CA LYS A 250 -14.66 23.69 0.25
C LYS A 250 -13.50 22.70 0.28
N VAL A 251 -13.30 21.94 -0.79
CA VAL A 251 -12.41 20.76 -0.78
C VAL A 251 -11.07 21.12 -1.39
N SER A 252 -10.00 21.03 -0.60
CA SER A 252 -8.66 21.38 -1.07
C SER A 252 -8.10 20.29 -1.99
N VAL A 253 -7.61 20.67 -3.16
CA VAL A 253 -6.96 19.77 -4.11
C VAL A 253 -5.52 19.53 -3.65
N PRO A 254 -5.09 18.28 -3.39
CA PRO A 254 -3.72 17.97 -2.97
C PRO A 254 -2.68 18.21 -4.07
N ASP A 255 -1.41 18.28 -3.69
CA ASP A 255 -0.27 18.30 -4.62
C ASP A 255 0.35 16.90 -4.80
N ALA A 256 0.21 16.04 -3.78
CA ALA A 256 0.67 14.66 -3.77
C ALA A 256 -0.16 13.84 -2.76
N PHE A 257 0.09 12.53 -2.73
CA PHE A 257 -0.46 11.61 -1.75
C PHE A 257 0.67 10.82 -1.10
N PHE A 258 0.48 10.42 0.14
CA PHE A 258 1.40 9.53 0.82
C PHE A 258 0.74 8.20 1.20
N LEU A 259 1.55 7.15 1.28
CA LEU A 259 1.22 5.88 1.93
C LEU A 259 2.38 5.48 2.84
N VAL A 260 2.08 5.07 4.07
CA VAL A 260 2.98 4.34 4.97
C VAL A 260 2.34 2.97 5.19
N ILE A 261 3.03 1.92 4.78
CA ILE A 261 2.59 0.53 4.87
C ILE A 261 3.50 -0.17 5.87
N ALA A 262 2.94 -0.85 6.86
CA ALA A 262 3.70 -1.60 7.86
C ALA A 262 3.11 -2.99 8.07
N ASP A 263 3.96 -3.96 8.39
CA ASP A 263 3.56 -5.31 8.78
C ASP A 263 4.33 -5.75 10.03
N ARG A 264 3.95 -6.91 10.56
CA ARG A 264 4.69 -7.61 11.61
C ARG A 264 5.38 -8.81 10.99
N ASP A 265 6.70 -8.77 10.99
CA ASP A 265 7.55 -9.85 10.51
C ASP A 265 7.67 -10.92 11.61
N GLU A 266 6.79 -11.92 11.57
CA GLU A 266 6.71 -13.01 12.56
C GLU A 266 8.02 -13.79 12.67
N GLU A 267 8.74 -13.97 11.57
CA GLU A 267 10.03 -14.69 11.55
C GLU A 267 11.16 -13.89 12.22
N ARG A 268 11.06 -12.56 12.21
CA ARG A 268 11.93 -11.66 12.97
C ARG A 268 11.34 -11.28 14.32
N GLY A 269 10.58 -12.19 14.94
CA GLY A 269 10.05 -12.03 16.29
C GLY A 269 8.97 -10.96 16.42
N ASN A 270 8.12 -10.81 15.39
CA ASN A 270 7.11 -9.75 15.25
C ASN A 270 7.69 -8.33 15.12
N ALA A 271 8.93 -8.21 14.63
CA ALA A 271 9.52 -6.93 14.31
C ALA A 271 8.71 -6.21 13.22
N VAL A 272 8.61 -4.90 13.31
CA VAL A 272 7.90 -4.05 12.39
C VAL A 272 8.85 -3.47 11.37
N ARG A 273 8.45 -3.56 10.11
CA ARG A 273 9.11 -2.91 8.98
C ARG A 273 8.07 -2.08 8.22
N ALA A 274 8.55 -1.11 7.46
CA ALA A 274 7.68 -0.18 6.76
C ALA A 274 8.15 0.11 5.32
N LEU A 275 7.17 0.35 4.45
CA LEU A 275 7.35 1.01 3.16
C LEU A 275 6.66 2.36 3.21
N ALA A 276 7.26 3.37 2.60
CA ALA A 276 6.69 4.71 2.51
C ALA A 276 6.75 5.21 1.07
N PHE A 277 5.67 5.85 0.62
CA PHE A 277 5.51 6.36 -0.74
C PHE A 277 5.06 7.81 -0.72
N VAL A 278 5.59 8.62 -1.65
CA VAL A 278 5.05 9.93 -2.00
C VAL A 278 4.76 9.97 -3.49
N ILE A 279 3.49 10.01 -3.84
CA ILE A 279 3.00 9.94 -5.21
C ILE A 279 2.52 11.33 -5.62
N PRO A 280 3.20 12.01 -6.57
CA PRO A 280 2.73 13.28 -7.11
C PRO A 280 1.30 13.15 -7.65
N HIS A 281 0.46 14.16 -7.44
CA HIS A 281 -0.91 14.12 -7.93
C HIS A 281 -0.98 14.08 -9.47
N ALA A 282 0.07 14.54 -10.15
CA ALA A 282 0.24 14.44 -11.61
C ALA A 282 1.14 13.28 -12.04
N ALA A 283 1.29 12.23 -11.21
CA ALA A 283 2.02 11.03 -11.60
C ALA A 283 1.35 10.33 -12.79
N ASP A 284 2.18 9.67 -13.61
CA ASP A 284 1.72 8.93 -14.77
C ASP A 284 0.90 7.70 -14.35
N ALA A 285 -0.11 7.36 -15.16
CA ALA A 285 -0.99 6.22 -14.87
C ALA A 285 -0.23 4.88 -14.80
N ASP A 286 0.83 4.75 -15.60
CA ASP A 286 1.69 3.56 -15.69
C ASP A 286 2.98 3.71 -14.84
N GLY A 287 3.03 4.71 -13.94
CA GLY A 287 4.18 4.97 -13.07
C GLY A 287 4.49 3.78 -12.15
N ASN A 288 5.77 3.42 -12.03
CA ASN A 288 6.17 2.30 -11.19
C ASN A 288 6.20 2.73 -9.72
N ALA A 289 5.44 2.04 -8.87
CA ALA A 289 5.40 2.29 -7.42
C ALA A 289 6.79 2.39 -6.76
N LYS A 290 7.79 1.64 -7.25
CA LYS A 290 9.17 1.69 -6.73
C LYS A 290 9.82 3.08 -6.85
N GLU A 291 9.44 3.86 -7.87
CA GLU A 291 10.00 5.19 -8.13
C GLU A 291 9.52 6.23 -7.12
N TYR A 292 8.45 5.93 -6.38
CA TYR A 292 7.84 6.82 -5.40
C TYR A 292 8.24 6.47 -3.95
N LEU A 293 9.15 5.51 -3.74
CA LEU A 293 9.64 5.14 -2.42
C LEU A 293 10.43 6.28 -1.76
N VAL A 294 10.09 6.57 -0.51
CA VAL A 294 10.77 7.56 0.33
C VAL A 294 10.93 7.03 1.76
N PRO A 295 11.79 7.62 2.60
CA PRO A 295 11.77 7.37 4.04
C PRO A 295 10.45 7.84 4.67
N VAL A 296 9.98 7.18 5.74
CA VAL A 296 8.79 7.63 6.49
C VAL A 296 9.00 9.06 7.03
N ARG A 297 10.22 9.37 7.48
CA ARG A 297 10.61 10.71 7.97
C ARG A 297 10.38 11.82 6.94
N GLU A 298 10.48 11.51 5.64
CA GLU A 298 10.20 12.50 4.59
C GLU A 298 8.69 12.83 4.54
N ILE A 299 7.83 11.85 4.74
CA ILE A 299 6.37 12.07 4.82
C ILE A 299 6.04 12.90 6.06
N GLU A 300 6.66 12.64 7.21
CA GLU A 300 6.46 13.45 8.42
C GLU A 300 6.84 14.91 8.19
N ARG A 301 8.00 15.14 7.54
CA ARG A 301 8.47 16.47 7.18
C ARG A 301 7.48 17.21 6.27
N LEU A 302 6.86 16.50 5.32
CA LEU A 302 5.91 17.07 4.35
C LEU A 302 4.49 17.25 4.91
N SER A 303 4.05 16.38 5.81
CA SER A 303 2.69 16.34 6.34
C SER A 303 2.53 17.05 7.69
N GLY A 304 3.61 17.16 8.46
CA GLY A 304 3.57 17.58 9.86
C GLY A 304 2.94 16.54 10.79
N LEU A 305 2.93 15.27 10.37
CA LEU A 305 2.52 14.13 11.18
C LEU A 305 3.72 13.47 11.85
N ASN A 306 3.47 12.78 12.97
CA ASN A 306 4.40 11.86 13.62
C ASN A 306 3.82 10.45 13.52
N PHE A 307 4.47 9.56 12.76
CA PHE A 307 4.05 8.16 12.64
C PHE A 307 4.68 7.32 13.74
N PHE A 308 4.12 6.15 14.01
CA PHE A 308 4.64 5.23 15.03
C PHE A 308 5.00 5.88 16.39
N PRO A 309 4.17 6.81 16.94
CA PRO A 309 4.52 7.58 18.14
C PRO A 309 4.70 6.74 19.41
N ASP A 310 4.15 5.53 19.45
CA ASP A 310 4.29 4.61 20.58
C ASP A 310 5.66 3.92 20.61
N LEU A 311 6.48 4.08 19.55
CA LEU A 311 7.84 3.57 19.52
C LEU A 311 8.80 4.42 20.35
N GLU A 312 9.77 3.75 20.98
CA GLU A 312 10.92 4.46 21.51
C GLU A 312 11.67 5.18 20.39
N ARG A 313 12.12 6.41 20.67
CA ARG A 313 12.72 7.30 19.67
C ARG A 313 13.81 6.64 18.82
N ALA A 314 14.66 5.79 19.41
CA ALA A 314 15.71 5.09 18.67
C ALA A 314 15.17 4.04 17.69
N ALA A 315 14.14 3.29 18.09
CA ALA A 315 13.45 2.33 17.21
C ALA A 315 12.69 3.06 16.10
N GLN A 316 12.02 4.15 16.46
CA GLN A 316 11.35 5.05 15.54
C GLN A 316 12.32 5.58 14.47
N ASP A 317 13.48 6.11 14.88
CA ASP A 317 14.52 6.59 13.95
C ASP A 317 15.08 5.48 13.06
N ALA A 318 15.31 4.28 13.60
CA ALA A 318 15.80 3.14 12.84
C ALA A 318 14.80 2.66 11.77
N LEU A 319 13.50 2.83 12.01
CA LEU A 319 12.43 2.52 11.06
C LEU A 319 12.22 3.62 10.03
N GLU A 320 12.29 4.89 10.43
CA GLU A 320 11.76 6.01 9.62
C GLU A 320 12.80 6.77 8.80
N LEU A 321 14.08 6.76 9.21
CA LEU A 321 15.15 7.48 8.50
C LEU A 321 15.58 6.80 7.19
N PRO A 322 15.70 5.46 7.12
CA PRO A 322 16.11 4.79 5.89
C PRO A 322 14.93 4.65 4.92
N ALA A 323 15.18 4.86 3.63
CA ALA A 323 14.23 4.44 2.59
C ALA A 323 14.33 2.93 2.39
N ALA A 324 13.18 2.27 2.14
CA ALA A 324 13.19 0.90 1.65
C ALA A 324 13.86 0.83 0.27
N LYS A 325 14.68 -0.19 0.05
CA LYS A 325 15.45 -0.35 -1.20
C LYS A 325 14.58 -0.79 -2.38
N THR A 326 13.47 -1.46 -2.09
CA THR A 326 12.49 -1.94 -3.08
C THR A 326 11.14 -2.13 -2.39
N VAL A 327 10.08 -2.25 -3.18
CA VAL A 327 8.80 -2.74 -2.67
C VAL A 327 8.88 -4.24 -2.40
N TRP A 328 8.05 -4.72 -1.46
CA TRP A 328 7.81 -6.16 -1.24
C TRP A 328 7.24 -6.82 -2.50
#